data_AF-A0A8J5IC12-F1
#
_entry.id   AF-A0A8J5IC12-F1
#
_cell.length_a   1.000
_cell.length_b   1.000
_cell.length_c   1.000
_cell.angle_alpha   90.00
_cell.angle_beta   90.00
_cell.angle_gamma   90.00
#
_symmetry.space_group_name_H-M   'P 1'
#
loop_
_entity.id
_entity.type
_entity.pdbx_description
1 polymer ?
#
loop_
_entity_poly.entity_id
_entity_poly.type
_entity_poly.pdbx_seq_one_letter_code
_entity_poly.pdbx_strand_id
1 'polypeptide(L)'
;MATRGDSCSYSSIWGEDFCKQKRAVETRIAQQWENKFRVWLLTLSERTGVLLTFASRDIGPAVTKRTKKAGIVGKYGTRYGASLRKQIKKMEVSQHAKYFCEFCGKFAVKRKAVGIWGCKDCGKVKAGGAYTLNTASAVTVRSTIRRLREQTES
;
A
#
# COMPACT_ATOMS: atom_id res chain seq x y z
N MET A 1 14.42 47.39 29.34
CA MET A 1 13.10 48.02 29.59
C MET A 1 12.03 47.11 29.01
N ALA A 2 11.15 46.64 29.88
CA ALA A 2 9.96 45.88 29.54
C ALA A 2 8.75 46.83 29.49
N THR A 3 7.86 46.61 28.53
CA THR A 3 6.40 46.82 28.63
C THR A 3 5.78 45.70 27.77
N ARG A 4 5.18 44.64 28.32
CA ARG A 4 3.82 44.54 28.93
C ARG A 4 2.76 45.14 28.00
N GLY A 5 1.65 44.48 27.63
CA GLY A 5 1.04 43.21 28.03
C GLY A 5 0.09 42.76 26.90
N ASP A 6 -0.17 41.45 26.79
CA ASP A 6 -1.32 40.77 27.40
C ASP A 6 -2.64 41.01 26.65
N SER A 7 -3.10 39.99 25.94
CA SER A 7 -4.31 39.27 26.36
C SER A 7 -4.50 37.97 25.56
N CYS A 8 -4.22 36.88 26.25
CA CYS A 8 -4.75 35.56 25.98
C CYS A 8 -6.15 35.46 26.61
N SER A 9 -7.13 34.91 25.90
CA SER A 9 -8.29 34.18 26.44
C SER A 9 -9.07 33.58 25.27
N TYR A 10 -9.50 32.33 25.21
CA TYR A 10 -9.34 31.11 26.00
C TYR A 10 -10.07 30.00 25.22
N SER A 11 -9.89 28.75 25.63
CA SER A 11 -10.50 27.49 25.16
C SER A 11 -9.60 26.73 24.18
N SER A 12 -8.61 25.95 24.62
CA SER A 12 -8.65 24.92 25.69
C SER A 12 -9.85 24.01 25.42
N ILE A 13 -9.66 22.84 24.81
CA ILE A 13 -9.38 21.56 25.49
C ILE A 13 -9.08 20.56 24.35
N TRP A 14 -8.03 19.73 24.46
CA TRP A 14 -7.50 18.75 23.47
C TRP A 14 -6.38 19.21 22.51
N GLY A 15 -5.29 19.77 23.02
CA GLY A 15 -4.14 20.17 22.20
C GLY A 15 -2.86 19.35 22.36
N GLU A 16 -2.49 18.96 23.58
CA GLU A 16 -1.14 18.42 23.84
C GLU A 16 -1.13 17.01 24.43
N ASP A 17 -2.18 16.60 25.16
CA ASP A 17 -2.24 15.28 25.79
C ASP A 17 -2.46 14.13 24.80
N PHE A 18 -3.18 14.37 23.69
CA PHE A 18 -3.47 13.34 22.69
C PHE A 18 -2.20 12.88 21.94
N CYS A 19 -1.21 13.78 21.77
CA CYS A 19 0.06 13.45 21.13
C CYS A 19 0.96 12.59 22.04
N LYS A 20 0.93 12.83 23.36
CA LYS A 20 1.62 11.98 24.35
C LYS A 20 0.93 10.62 24.51
N GLN A 21 -0.42 10.57 24.48
CA GLN A 21 -1.17 9.32 24.60
C GLN A 21 -0.90 8.37 23.42
N LYS A 22 -0.81 8.88 22.18
CA LYS A 22 -0.56 8.05 20.99
C LYS A 22 0.86 7.45 20.98
N ARG A 23 1.85 8.21 21.45
CA ARG A 23 3.26 7.75 21.54
C ARG A 23 3.46 6.69 22.64
N ALA A 24 2.68 6.73 23.72
CA ALA A 24 2.73 5.74 24.80
C ALA A 24 2.05 4.39 24.47
N VAL A 25 1.04 4.39 23.60
CA VAL A 25 0.41 3.14 23.12
C VAL A 25 1.32 2.42 22.11
N GLU A 26 1.99 3.18 21.23
CA GLU A 26 2.95 2.61 20.26
C GLU A 26 4.17 1.97 20.93
N THR A 27 4.68 2.53 22.03
CA THR A 27 5.80 1.93 22.78
C THR A 27 5.40 0.66 23.56
N ARG A 28 4.16 0.58 24.06
CA ARG A 28 3.65 -0.64 24.74
C ARG A 28 3.41 -1.80 23.76
N ILE A 29 2.91 -1.54 22.55
CA ILE A 29 2.74 -2.57 21.51
C ILE A 29 4.11 -3.08 21.03
N ALA A 30 5.11 -2.21 20.91
CA ALA A 30 6.48 -2.61 20.55
C ALA A 30 7.14 -3.48 21.64
N GLN A 31 7.00 -3.12 22.91
CA GLN A 31 7.54 -3.92 24.03
C GLN A 31 6.83 -5.27 24.20
N GLN A 32 5.52 -5.35 23.93
CA GLN A 32 4.78 -6.60 23.98
C GLN A 32 5.17 -7.55 22.83
N TRP A 33 5.59 -7.00 21.69
CA TRP A 33 6.09 -7.77 20.56
C TRP A 33 7.51 -8.32 20.81
N GLU A 34 8.42 -7.51 21.36
CA GLU A 34 9.78 -7.94 21.70
C GLU A 34 9.82 -9.01 22.79
N ASN A 35 9.02 -8.88 23.84
CA ASN A 35 8.96 -9.88 24.92
C ASN A 35 8.36 -11.22 24.46
N LYS A 36 7.39 -11.18 23.54
CA LYS A 36 6.81 -12.39 22.95
C LYS A 36 7.78 -13.08 21.98
N PHE A 37 8.57 -12.32 21.22
CA PHE A 37 9.63 -12.85 20.36
C PHE A 37 10.76 -13.50 21.15
N ARG A 38 11.16 -12.90 22.29
CA ARG A 38 12.26 -13.40 23.12
C ARG A 38 11.91 -14.67 23.88
N VAL A 39 10.69 -14.76 24.42
CA VAL A 39 10.19 -16.01 25.06
C VAL A 39 10.03 -17.12 24.03
N TRP A 40 9.54 -16.81 22.82
CA TRP A 40 9.42 -17.78 21.73
C TRP A 40 10.79 -18.32 21.27
N LEU A 41 11.79 -17.45 21.10
CA LEU A 41 13.17 -17.84 20.74
C LEU A 41 13.84 -18.74 21.80
N LEU A 42 13.63 -18.47 23.08
CA LEU A 42 14.21 -19.28 24.16
C LEU A 42 13.53 -20.67 24.25
N THR A 43 12.21 -20.76 24.02
CA THR A 43 11.51 -22.06 23.97
C THR A 43 11.78 -22.87 22.69
N LEU A 44 12.28 -22.24 21.62
CA LEU A 44 12.69 -22.93 20.40
C LEU A 44 14.12 -23.50 20.47
N SER A 45 14.93 -23.05 21.43
CA SER A 45 16.34 -23.46 21.56
C SER A 45 16.52 -24.80 22.28
N GLU A 46 15.49 -25.35 22.92
CA GLU A 46 15.58 -26.61 23.69
C GLU A 46 14.86 -27.81 23.03
N ARG A 47 14.29 -27.65 21.82
CA ARG A 47 13.42 -28.71 21.25
C ARG A 47 13.67 -29.18 19.83
N THR A 48 14.75 -28.79 19.16
CA THR A 48 15.10 -29.35 17.85
C THR A 48 16.60 -29.48 17.66
N GLY A 49 17.17 -30.57 18.16
CA GLY A 49 18.39 -31.17 17.61
C GLY A 49 18.09 -31.78 16.24
N VAL A 50 17.76 -30.94 15.25
CA VAL A 50 17.60 -31.32 13.85
C VAL A 50 18.29 -30.24 13.02
N LEU A 51 19.40 -30.63 12.38
CA LEU A 51 20.00 -29.92 11.27
C LEU A 51 18.97 -29.80 10.15
N LEU A 52 18.14 -28.78 10.24
CA LEU A 52 17.28 -28.34 9.17
C LEU A 52 18.17 -27.69 8.11
N THR A 53 18.64 -28.51 7.18
CA THR A 53 19.00 -28.10 5.83
C THR A 53 17.78 -27.47 5.17
N PHE A 54 17.49 -26.21 5.51
CA PHE A 54 16.52 -25.37 4.80
C PHE A 54 17.14 -24.91 3.46
N ALA A 55 17.43 -25.88 2.60
CA ALA A 55 17.68 -25.67 1.18
C ALA A 55 16.39 -25.93 0.41
N SER A 56 15.34 -25.16 0.71
CA SER A 56 14.13 -25.11 -0.12
C SER A 56 14.43 -24.23 -1.36
N ARG A 57 15.18 -24.81 -2.29
CA ARG A 57 15.16 -24.36 -3.70
C ARG A 57 13.85 -24.84 -4.30
N ASP A 58 12.85 -23.98 -4.32
CA ASP A 58 11.70 -24.14 -5.20
C ASP A 58 12.19 -24.04 -6.66
N ILE A 59 12.49 -25.19 -7.27
CA ILE A 59 12.71 -25.34 -8.71
C ILE A 59 11.35 -25.65 -9.34
N GLY A 60 10.61 -24.60 -9.69
CA GLY A 60 9.54 -24.68 -10.68
C GLY A 60 10.10 -24.64 -12.11
N PRO A 61 9.37 -25.14 -13.13
CA PRO A 61 9.88 -25.32 -14.48
C PRO A 61 10.33 -23.98 -15.10
N ALA A 62 11.60 -23.93 -15.48
CA ALA A 62 12.27 -22.72 -15.94
C ALA A 62 11.82 -22.33 -17.36
N VAL A 63 10.76 -21.53 -17.47
CA VAL A 63 10.77 -20.44 -18.46
C VAL A 63 12.05 -19.65 -18.17
N THR A 64 12.96 -19.57 -19.13
CA THR A 64 14.24 -18.87 -18.97
C THR A 64 13.98 -17.39 -18.66
N LYS A 65 13.98 -17.06 -17.38
CA LYS A 65 13.63 -15.73 -16.90
C LYS A 65 14.71 -14.75 -17.37
N ARG A 66 14.41 -14.00 -18.43
CA ARG A 66 15.33 -13.05 -19.08
C ARG A 66 15.98 -12.06 -18.12
N THR A 67 15.31 -11.67 -17.03
CA THR A 67 15.86 -10.71 -16.07
C THR A 67 15.55 -11.07 -14.61
N LYS A 68 16.55 -10.95 -13.73
CA LYS A 68 16.40 -11.19 -12.28
C LYS A 68 15.65 -10.04 -11.59
N LYS A 69 16.08 -8.79 -11.82
CA LYS A 69 15.60 -7.60 -11.09
C LYS A 69 14.85 -6.58 -11.96
N ALA A 70 15.21 -6.45 -13.24
CA ALA A 70 14.70 -5.40 -14.12
C ALA A 70 13.22 -5.61 -14.49
N GLY A 71 12.81 -6.75 -15.06
CA GLY A 71 11.45 -6.91 -15.59
C GLY A 71 11.20 -5.98 -16.78
N ILE A 72 10.02 -5.35 -16.83
CA ILE A 72 9.58 -4.48 -17.95
C ILE A 72 10.51 -3.29 -18.23
N VAL A 73 11.19 -2.79 -17.19
CA VAL A 73 12.13 -1.66 -17.31
C VAL A 73 13.47 -2.04 -17.94
N GLY A 74 13.62 -3.29 -18.43
CA GLY A 74 14.77 -3.71 -19.24
C GLY A 74 14.96 -2.89 -20.52
N LYS A 75 13.89 -2.27 -21.03
CA LYS A 75 13.94 -1.38 -22.22
C LYS A 75 14.83 -0.15 -22.05
N TYR A 76 15.01 0.30 -20.81
CA TYR A 76 15.78 1.52 -20.52
C TYR A 76 17.30 1.28 -20.44
N GLY A 77 17.74 0.02 -20.42
CA GLY A 77 19.16 -0.32 -20.30
C GLY A 77 19.80 0.28 -19.04
N THR A 78 21.00 0.83 -19.18
CA THR A 78 21.82 1.37 -18.07
C THR A 78 21.51 2.82 -17.68
N ARG A 79 20.80 3.60 -18.53
CA ARG A 79 20.88 5.07 -18.59
C ARG A 79 20.33 5.89 -17.40
N TYR A 80 19.27 5.48 -16.71
CA TYR A 80 18.56 6.37 -15.75
C TYR A 80 18.79 6.04 -14.26
N GLY A 81 19.73 5.14 -13.95
CA GLY A 81 19.99 4.73 -12.56
C GLY A 81 18.93 3.79 -11.97
N ALA A 82 19.23 3.22 -10.79
CA ALA A 82 18.41 2.16 -10.19
C ALA A 82 17.15 2.66 -9.48
N SER A 83 17.17 3.85 -8.87
CA SER A 83 16.05 4.42 -8.12
C SER A 83 14.85 4.72 -9.04
N LEU A 84 15.09 5.47 -10.12
CA LEU A 84 14.07 5.81 -11.12
C LEU A 84 13.47 4.56 -11.79
N ARG A 85 14.33 3.58 -12.15
CA ARG A 85 13.85 2.31 -12.73
C ARG A 85 12.95 1.53 -11.77
N LYS A 86 13.19 1.57 -10.45
CA LYS A 86 12.32 0.91 -9.47
C LYS A 86 10.95 1.59 -9.36
N GLN A 87 10.90 2.92 -9.41
CA GLN A 87 9.64 3.68 -9.38
C GLN A 87 8.82 3.45 -10.66
N ILE A 88 9.45 3.61 -11.82
CA ILE A 88 8.81 3.40 -13.13
C ILE A 88 8.32 1.96 -13.26
N LYS A 89 9.07 0.96 -12.79
CA LYS A 89 8.62 -0.44 -12.81
C LYS A 89 7.28 -0.62 -12.10
N LYS A 90 7.07 0.02 -10.94
CA LYS A 90 5.79 -0.09 -10.20
C LYS A 90 4.64 0.48 -11.02
N MET A 91 4.85 1.65 -11.63
CA MET A 91 3.83 2.33 -12.47
C MET A 91 3.57 1.60 -13.79
N GLU A 92 4.61 1.07 -14.44
CA GLU A 92 4.48 0.33 -15.71
C GLU A 92 3.87 -1.06 -15.55
N VAL A 93 4.06 -1.70 -14.38
CA VAL A 93 3.39 -2.96 -14.07
C VAL A 93 1.90 -2.71 -13.85
N SER A 94 1.54 -1.68 -13.07
CA SER A 94 0.14 -1.38 -12.80
C SER A 94 -0.59 -0.92 -14.06
N GLN A 95 0.02 -0.10 -14.91
CA GLN A 95 -0.65 0.39 -16.13
C GLN A 95 -0.94 -0.72 -17.15
N HIS A 96 -0.07 -1.75 -17.25
CA HIS A 96 -0.21 -2.83 -18.22
C HIS A 96 -0.96 -4.05 -17.65
N ALA A 97 -1.24 -4.06 -16.35
CA ALA A 97 -2.07 -5.08 -15.73
C ALA A 97 -3.50 -5.02 -16.27
N LYS A 98 -4.15 -6.19 -16.35
CA LYS A 98 -5.59 -6.27 -16.60
C LYS A 98 -6.31 -6.11 -15.26
N TYR A 99 -7.28 -5.20 -15.21
CA TYR A 99 -8.07 -4.98 -14.00
C TYR A 99 -9.42 -5.69 -14.05
N PHE A 100 -9.95 -5.93 -12.85
CA PHE A 100 -11.29 -6.47 -12.65
C PHE A 100 -12.35 -5.45 -13.08
N CYS A 101 -13.32 -5.90 -13.87
CA CYS A 101 -14.47 -5.09 -14.24
C CYS A 101 -15.65 -5.34 -13.29
N GLU A 102 -16.08 -4.31 -12.56
CA GLU A 102 -17.25 -4.40 -11.66
C GLU A 102 -18.58 -4.72 -12.39
N PHE A 103 -18.63 -4.62 -13.73
CA PHE A 103 -19.85 -4.89 -14.50
C PHE A 103 -19.96 -6.30 -15.04
N CYS A 104 -18.85 -6.87 -15.54
CA CYS A 104 -18.85 -8.19 -16.19
C CYS A 104 -18.14 -9.27 -15.36
N GLY A 105 -17.51 -8.90 -14.24
CA GLY A 105 -16.79 -9.85 -13.37
C GLY A 105 -15.49 -10.42 -13.95
N LYS A 106 -15.07 -9.98 -15.14
CA LYS A 106 -13.87 -10.48 -15.83
C LYS A 106 -12.69 -9.52 -15.71
N PHE A 107 -11.46 -10.07 -15.75
CA PHE A 107 -10.22 -9.29 -15.83
C PHE A 107 -9.92 -8.86 -17.28
N ALA A 108 -10.73 -7.95 -17.79
CA ALA A 108 -10.66 -7.50 -19.19
C ALA A 108 -10.44 -6.00 -19.36
N VAL A 109 -10.35 -5.24 -18.26
CA VAL A 109 -10.17 -3.78 -18.34
C VAL A 109 -8.71 -3.46 -18.64
N LYS A 110 -8.51 -2.66 -19.69
CA LYS A 110 -7.20 -2.13 -20.09
C LYS A 110 -7.25 -0.61 -20.19
N ARG A 111 -6.10 0.02 -19.99
CA ARG A 111 -5.94 1.46 -20.16
C ARG A 111 -6.00 1.82 -21.65
N LYS A 112 -6.81 2.82 -22.00
CA LYS A 112 -6.84 3.42 -23.35
C LYS A 112 -6.01 4.71 -23.37
N ALA A 113 -6.28 5.61 -22.43
CA ALA A 113 -5.57 6.87 -22.26
C ALA A 113 -5.29 7.12 -20.76
N VAL A 114 -4.65 8.23 -20.41
CA VAL A 114 -4.50 8.65 -19.01
C VAL A 114 -5.91 8.83 -18.41
N GLY A 115 -6.20 8.15 -17.31
CA GLY A 115 -7.48 8.25 -16.61
C GLY A 115 -8.68 7.57 -17.30
N ILE A 116 -8.52 7.07 -18.54
CA ILE A 116 -9.58 6.40 -19.30
C ILE A 116 -9.29 4.90 -19.42
N TRP A 117 -10.18 4.09 -18.86
CA TRP A 117 -10.08 2.64 -18.81
C TRP A 117 -11.23 1.99 -19.58
N GLY A 118 -10.93 1.07 -20.49
CA GLY A 118 -11.91 0.38 -21.32
C GLY A 118 -11.93 -1.12 -21.07
N CYS A 119 -13.12 -1.66 -20.82
CA CYS A 119 -13.38 -3.09 -20.79
C CYS A 119 -13.45 -3.63 -22.23
N LYS A 120 -12.70 -4.70 -22.55
CA LYS A 120 -12.78 -5.32 -23.87
C LYS A 120 -14.10 -6.08 -24.09
N ASP A 121 -14.52 -6.85 -23.10
CA ASP A 121 -15.68 -7.75 -23.24
C ASP A 121 -17.01 -6.99 -23.21
N CYS A 122 -17.11 -5.99 -22.34
CA CYS A 122 -18.35 -5.28 -22.05
C CYS A 122 -18.46 -3.92 -22.73
N GLY A 123 -17.40 -3.44 -23.40
CA GLY A 123 -17.35 -2.12 -24.05
C GLY A 123 -17.42 -0.91 -23.12
N LYS A 124 -17.76 -1.10 -21.84
CA LYS A 124 -17.91 -0.02 -20.86
C LYS A 124 -16.58 0.67 -20.61
N VAL A 125 -16.63 2.00 -20.65
CA VAL A 125 -15.50 2.89 -20.35
C VAL A 125 -15.69 3.46 -18.94
N LYS A 126 -14.64 3.40 -18.13
CA LYS A 126 -14.59 3.96 -16.78
C LYS A 126 -13.51 5.01 -16.70
N ALA A 127 -13.82 6.13 -16.04
CA ALA A 127 -12.83 7.08 -15.59
C ALA A 127 -12.18 6.57 -14.28
N GLY A 128 -10.88 6.74 -14.14
CA GLY A 128 -10.12 6.24 -12.99
C GLY A 128 -8.78 6.95 -12.83
N GLY A 129 -7.87 6.32 -12.07
CA GLY A 129 -6.53 6.86 -11.86
C GLY A 129 -5.65 6.81 -13.13
N ALA A 130 -4.53 7.52 -13.10
CA ALA A 130 -3.58 7.57 -14.21
C ALA A 130 -2.89 6.21 -14.47
N TYR A 131 -2.49 5.52 -13.39
CA TYR A 131 -1.74 4.25 -13.45
C TYR A 131 -2.47 3.07 -12.83
N THR A 132 -3.55 3.32 -12.09
CA THR A 132 -4.40 2.31 -11.45
C THR A 132 -5.86 2.64 -11.72
N LEU A 133 -6.72 1.62 -11.83
CA LEU A 133 -8.14 1.82 -12.11
C LEU A 133 -8.84 2.55 -10.95
N ASN A 134 -8.63 2.07 -9.72
CA ASN A 134 -9.14 2.69 -8.50
C ASN A 134 -7.98 3.26 -7.67
N THR A 135 -8.05 4.53 -7.33
CA THR A 135 -7.16 5.18 -6.35
C THR A 135 -7.73 5.09 -4.94
N ALA A 136 -6.88 5.08 -3.91
CA ALA A 136 -7.32 5.02 -2.51
C ALA A 136 -8.35 6.12 -2.16
N SER A 137 -8.10 7.36 -2.57
CA SER A 137 -9.01 8.49 -2.33
C SER A 137 -10.36 8.30 -3.04
N ALA A 138 -10.38 7.76 -4.26
CA ALA A 138 -11.64 7.46 -4.95
C ALA A 138 -12.44 6.35 -4.25
N VAL A 139 -11.77 5.39 -3.62
CA VAL A 139 -12.45 4.34 -2.85
C VAL A 139 -13.08 4.92 -1.58
N THR A 140 -12.39 5.81 -0.86
CA THR A 140 -12.92 6.45 0.35
C THR A 140 -14.03 7.47 0.02
N VAL A 141 -13.92 8.19 -1.08
CA VAL A 141 -14.99 9.10 -1.54
C VAL A 141 -16.27 8.32 -1.87
N ARG A 142 -16.15 7.16 -2.53
CA ARG A 142 -17.33 6.31 -2.81
C ARG A 142 -18.02 5.83 -1.54
N SER A 143 -17.27 5.41 -0.52
CA SER A 143 -17.86 4.94 0.74
C SER A 143 -18.45 6.07 1.58
N THR A 144 -17.81 7.24 1.61
CA THR A 144 -18.31 8.41 2.34
C THR A 144 -19.58 8.97 1.71
N ILE A 145 -19.65 9.10 0.38
CA ILE A 145 -20.88 9.53 -0.31
C ILE A 145 -22.03 8.56 -0.04
N ARG A 146 -21.77 7.25 -0.07
CA ARG A 146 -22.79 6.25 0.25
C ARG A 146 -23.37 6.45 1.65
N ARG A 147 -22.49 6.59 2.65
CA ARG A 147 -22.89 6.82 4.05
C ARG A 147 -23.69 8.12 4.22
N LEU A 148 -23.27 9.20 3.56
CA LEU A 148 -23.96 10.49 3.65
C LEU A 148 -25.35 10.46 3.03
N ARG A 149 -25.55 9.72 1.93
CA ARG A 149 -26.86 9.55 1.30
C ARG A 149 -27.83 8.78 2.19
N GLU A 150 -27.35 7.70 2.82
CA GLU A 150 -28.14 6.91 3.77
C GLU A 150 -28.61 7.76 4.97
N GLN A 151 -27.82 8.74 5.40
CA GLN A 151 -28.15 9.64 6.52
C GLN A 151 -29.19 10.71 6.16
N THR A 152 -29.27 11.14 4.91
CA THR A 152 -30.22 12.19 4.48
C THR A 152 -31.60 11.65 4.11
N GLU A 153 -31.69 10.36 3.81
CA GLU A 153 -32.93 9.67 3.42
C GLU A 153 -33.66 9.04 4.61
N SER A 154 -33.06 9.12 5.81
CA SER A 154 -33.66 8.72 7.11
C SER A 154 -34.26 9.93 7.81
#